data_AF-A0A8T4H6W6-F1
#
_entry.id   AF-A0A8T4H6W6-F1
#
_cell.length_a   1.000
_cell.length_b   1.000
_cell.length_c   1.000
_cell.angle_alpha   90.00
_cell.angle_beta   90.00
_cell.angle_gamma   90.00
#
_symmetry.space_group_name_H-M   'P 1'
#
loop_
_entity.id
_entity.type
_entity.pdbx_description
1 polymer ?
#
loop_
_entity_poly.entity_id
_entity_poly.type
_entity_poly.pdbx_seq_one_letter_code
_entity_poly.pdbx_strand_id
1 'polypeptide(L)'
;MKENNTFNEQMNPNGLPESLRVNPFDVPEGYFNTAERQIRAQVALPKPLKASEESALPADYFAKLEESIFTKIAEQDLRNQVASTGHTVPDTYFESLSERIMDAVKPQETPVRSIKRPQWTRYAVAATITAILGVGAYIGLHTTTNATANNMDLAAVSDQEIINYLAQSPVSEDIIYMAKYTDELTTSETGLGTQVQNEEIEEYLNYML
;
A
#
# COMPACT_ATOMS: atom_id res chain seq x y z
N MET A 1 31.65 41.29 20.46
CA MET A 1 31.02 41.50 21.78
C MET A 1 32.12 41.27 22.83
N LYS A 2 32.36 42.23 23.71
CA LYS A 2 33.38 42.11 24.77
C LYS A 2 32.68 41.64 26.04
N GLU A 3 33.04 40.46 26.52
CA GLU A 3 32.55 39.93 27.78
C GLU A 3 33.30 40.61 28.91
N ASN A 4 32.61 41.44 29.67
CA ASN A 4 33.14 42.07 30.88
C ASN A 4 33.06 41.05 32.02
N ASN A 5 34.02 40.12 32.06
CA ASN A 5 34.20 39.22 33.19
C ASN A 5 34.77 40.01 34.39
N THR A 6 33.87 40.46 35.26
CA THR A 6 34.13 41.08 36.56
C THR A 6 34.69 40.02 37.52
N PHE A 7 36.02 39.90 37.62
CA PHE A 7 36.69 38.97 38.54
C PHE A 7 37.68 39.65 39.51
N ASN A 8 37.39 40.88 39.92
CA ASN A 8 38.17 41.59 40.96
C ASN A 8 37.26 42.11 42.08
N GLU A 9 36.38 41.26 42.62
CA GLU A 9 35.61 41.63 43.83
C GLU A 9 36.43 41.34 45.10
N GLN A 10 36.57 42.36 45.94
CA GLN A 10 37.24 42.23 47.24
C GLN A 10 36.40 41.32 48.15
N MET A 11 37.02 40.27 48.68
CA MET A 11 36.38 39.34 49.62
C MET A 11 36.26 39.96 51.02
N ASN A 12 35.09 39.81 51.64
CA ASN A 12 34.83 40.19 53.04
C ASN A 12 35.51 39.17 54.00
N PRO A 13 35.69 39.43 55.32
CA PRO A 13 36.32 38.51 56.28
C PRO A 13 35.67 37.12 56.38
N ASN A 14 34.43 36.98 55.92
CA ASN A 14 33.69 35.72 55.88
C ASN A 14 33.86 34.96 54.56
N GLY A 15 34.74 35.42 53.65
CA GLY A 15 35.12 34.70 52.43
C GLY A 15 34.08 34.71 51.30
N LEU A 16 33.05 35.56 51.38
CA LEU A 16 32.02 35.68 50.36
C LEU A 16 32.20 36.99 49.56
N PRO A 17 32.16 36.93 48.20
CA PRO A 17 32.13 38.12 47.36
C PRO A 17 30.79 38.87 47.53
N GLU A 18 30.84 40.20 47.44
CA GLU A 18 29.67 41.07 47.63
C GLU A 18 28.56 40.79 46.62
N SER A 19 28.89 40.37 45.38
CA SER A 19 27.90 39.98 44.36
C SER A 19 26.96 38.85 44.80
N LEU A 20 27.38 37.97 45.70
CA LEU A 20 26.55 36.85 46.20
C LEU A 20 25.63 37.25 47.36
N ARG A 21 25.75 38.48 47.87
CA ARG A 21 24.93 38.97 49.01
C ARG A 21 23.65 39.68 48.57
N VAL A 22 23.57 40.09 47.31
CA VAL A 22 22.41 40.78 46.75
C VAL A 22 21.82 39.89 45.66
N ASN A 23 20.50 39.67 45.70
CA ASN A 23 19.82 38.94 44.64
C ASN A 23 19.91 39.77 43.33
N PRO A 24 20.59 39.28 42.28
CA PRO A 24 20.70 40.01 41.02
C PRO A 24 19.42 39.94 40.17
N PHE A 25 18.44 39.14 40.59
CA PHE A 25 17.19 38.94 39.88
C PHE A 25 16.09 39.83 40.46
N ASP A 26 15.57 40.72 39.61
CA ASP A 26 14.39 41.50 39.91
C ASP A 26 13.14 40.77 39.40
N VAL A 27 12.05 40.83 40.15
CA VAL A 27 10.78 40.20 39.76
C VAL A 27 9.66 41.25 39.72
N PRO A 28 8.71 41.13 38.78
CA PRO A 28 7.58 42.03 38.71
C PRO A 28 6.77 42.07 40.01
N GLU A 29 6.15 43.22 40.28
CA GLU A 29 5.29 43.39 41.45
C GLU A 29 4.17 42.34 41.47
N GLY A 30 4.04 41.64 42.60
CA GLY A 30 3.04 40.60 42.78
C GLY A 30 3.33 39.25 42.11
N TYR A 31 4.55 39.04 41.57
CA TYR A 31 4.97 37.77 40.97
C TYR A 31 4.66 36.57 41.88
N PHE A 32 5.15 36.58 43.13
CA PHE A 32 4.94 35.46 44.06
C PHE A 32 3.49 35.31 44.55
N ASN A 33 2.68 36.37 44.48
CA ASN A 33 1.27 36.32 44.86
C ASN A 33 0.41 35.54 43.84
N THR A 34 0.86 35.51 42.58
CA THR A 34 0.15 34.83 41.50
C THR A 34 0.84 33.54 41.06
N ALA A 35 2.14 33.39 41.32
CA ALA A 35 2.96 32.24 40.95
C ALA A 35 2.36 30.90 41.40
N GLU A 36 1.94 30.78 42.67
CA GLU A 36 1.35 29.53 43.15
C GLU A 36 0.09 29.15 42.36
N ARG A 37 -0.77 30.15 42.10
CA ARG A 37 -2.03 29.94 41.38
C ARG A 37 -1.78 29.55 39.92
N GLN A 38 -0.79 30.18 39.28
CA GLN A 38 -0.39 29.88 37.90
C GLN A 38 0.23 28.49 37.78
N ILE A 39 1.16 28.14 38.68
CA ILE A 39 1.79 26.81 38.72
C ILE A 39 0.72 25.74 38.95
N ARG A 40 -0.17 25.94 39.93
CA ARG A 40 -1.27 25.01 40.18
C ARG A 40 -2.22 24.92 38.98
N ALA A 41 -2.53 26.01 38.29
CA ALA A 41 -3.38 25.98 37.09
C ALA A 41 -2.73 25.20 35.93
N GLN A 42 -1.41 25.32 35.74
CA GLN A 42 -0.66 24.55 34.74
C GLN A 42 -0.52 23.07 35.12
N VAL A 43 -0.28 22.77 36.40
CA VAL A 43 -0.13 21.39 36.90
C VAL A 43 -1.50 20.69 37.02
N ALA A 44 -2.58 21.43 37.31
CA ALA A 44 -3.93 20.91 37.44
C ALA A 44 -4.65 20.70 36.09
N LEU A 45 -3.97 20.91 34.96
CA LEU A 45 -4.48 20.43 33.67
C LEU A 45 -4.71 18.91 33.78
N PRO A 46 -5.96 18.44 33.69
CA PRO A 46 -6.29 17.06 33.96
C PRO A 46 -5.77 16.16 32.84
N LYS A 47 -4.81 15.29 33.18
CA LYS A 47 -4.19 14.27 32.31
C LYS A 47 -3.40 14.89 31.15
N PRO A 48 -2.40 14.19 30.57
CA PRO A 48 -1.99 14.57 29.23
C PRO A 48 -3.27 14.65 28.41
N LEU A 49 -3.52 15.78 27.75
CA LEU A 49 -4.39 15.80 26.58
C LEU A 49 -4.00 14.54 25.85
N LYS A 50 -4.90 13.53 25.75
CA LYS A 50 -4.63 12.33 24.95
C LYS A 50 -3.95 12.88 23.73
N ALA A 51 -2.67 12.54 23.53
CA ALA A 51 -1.87 13.17 22.50
C ALA A 51 -2.76 13.07 21.26
N SER A 52 -3.30 14.21 20.83
CA SER A 52 -4.03 14.22 19.58
C SER A 52 -2.98 13.67 18.63
N GLU A 53 -3.32 12.71 17.78
CA GLU A 53 -2.39 12.24 16.75
C GLU A 53 -1.81 13.43 15.94
N GLU A 54 -2.47 14.59 16.05
CA GLU A 54 -2.11 15.92 15.57
C GLU A 54 -0.90 16.60 16.26
N SER A 55 -0.46 16.14 17.43
CA SER A 55 0.75 16.64 18.14
C SER A 55 1.88 15.60 18.19
N ALA A 56 1.71 14.45 17.53
CA ALA A 56 2.76 13.45 17.43
C ALA A 56 3.82 13.90 16.40
N LEU A 57 5.08 13.91 16.82
CA LEU A 57 6.18 14.15 15.88
C LEU A 57 6.19 13.02 14.83
N PRO A 58 6.50 13.32 13.56
CA PRO A 58 6.73 12.30 12.55
C PRO A 58 7.78 11.29 13.04
N ALA A 59 7.58 10.00 12.73
CA ALA A 59 8.42 8.90 13.23
C ALA A 59 9.94 9.13 12.99
N ASP A 60 10.30 9.83 11.90
CA ASP A 60 11.68 10.09 11.51
C ASP A 60 12.17 11.51 11.82
N TYR A 61 11.42 12.32 12.57
CA TYR A 61 11.74 13.74 12.77
C TYR A 61 13.19 13.93 13.22
N PHE A 62 13.60 13.25 14.29
CA PHE A 62 14.95 13.37 14.84
C PHE A 62 16.01 12.71 13.95
N ALA A 63 15.67 11.63 13.25
CA ALA A 63 16.60 10.97 12.33
C ALA A 63 16.94 11.86 11.12
N LYS A 64 15.98 12.67 10.65
CA LYS A 64 16.15 13.58 9.50
C LYS A 64 16.47 15.02 9.90
N LEU A 65 16.46 15.35 11.19
CA LEU A 65 16.62 16.72 11.66
C LEU A 65 17.99 17.28 11.28
N GLU A 66 19.06 16.51 11.51
CA GLU A 66 20.43 16.93 11.20
C GLU A 66 20.60 17.21 9.70
N GLU A 67 20.20 16.27 8.86
CA GLU A 67 20.22 16.41 7.40
C GLU A 67 19.39 17.62 6.94
N SER A 68 18.20 17.81 7.51
CA SER A 68 17.33 18.96 7.21
C SER A 68 17.99 20.29 7.58
N ILE A 69 18.68 20.36 8.72
CA ILE A 69 19.38 21.58 9.14
C ILE A 69 20.50 21.89 8.15
N PHE A 70 21.35 20.92 7.82
CA PHE A 70 22.45 21.14 6.86
C PHE A 70 21.95 21.49 5.47
N THR A 71 20.87 20.84 5.01
CA THR A 71 20.22 21.17 3.74
C THR A 71 19.71 22.61 3.74
N LYS A 72 19.12 23.07 4.84
CA LYS A 72 18.62 24.45 4.96
C LYS A 72 19.75 25.48 4.97
N ILE A 73 20.87 25.18 5.63
CA ILE A 73 22.06 26.03 5.60
C ILE A 73 22.61 26.12 4.18
N ALA A 74 22.80 24.98 3.50
CA ALA A 74 23.28 24.94 2.13
C ALA A 74 22.33 25.66 1.15
N GLU A 75 21.01 25.51 1.31
CA GLU A 75 20.00 26.26 0.55
C GLU A 75 20.18 27.77 0.73
N GLN A 76 20.36 28.22 1.97
CA GLN A 76 20.53 29.63 2.30
C GLN A 76 21.83 30.21 1.72
N ASP A 77 22.93 29.45 1.79
CA ASP A 77 24.22 29.85 1.20
C ASP A 77 24.14 29.99 -0.31
N LEU A 78 23.42 29.09 -0.99
CA LEU A 78 23.16 29.20 -2.43
C LEU A 78 22.29 30.41 -2.75
N ARG A 79 21.25 30.69 -1.96
CA ARG A 79 20.40 31.87 -2.15
C ARG A 79 21.17 33.18 -1.98
N ASN A 80 22.16 33.23 -1.08
CA ASN A 80 23.02 34.39 -0.90
C ASN A 80 23.97 34.64 -2.09
N GLN A 81 24.27 33.60 -2.87
CA GLN A 81 25.16 33.68 -4.04
C GLN A 81 24.42 34.05 -5.33
N VAL A 82 23.09 33.98 -5.37
CA VAL A 82 22.29 34.25 -6.57
C VAL A 82 21.44 35.51 -6.37
N ALA A 83 21.51 36.46 -7.31
CA ALA A 83 20.81 37.73 -7.22
C ALA A 83 19.27 37.62 -7.36
N SER A 84 18.77 36.56 -7.98
CA SER A 84 17.34 36.30 -8.18
C SER A 84 17.10 34.81 -8.29
N THR A 85 15.95 34.32 -7.81
CA THR A 85 15.56 32.90 -7.88
C THR A 85 15.39 32.37 -9.31
N GLY A 86 15.40 33.25 -10.33
CA GLY A 86 15.27 32.86 -11.74
C GLY A 86 13.87 32.37 -12.12
N HIS A 87 12.93 32.34 -11.18
CA HIS A 87 11.54 31.99 -11.41
C HIS A 87 10.72 33.25 -11.60
N THR A 88 10.42 33.58 -12.85
CA THR A 88 9.49 34.65 -13.20
C THR A 88 8.25 34.03 -13.82
N VAL A 89 7.07 34.52 -13.45
CA VAL A 89 5.88 34.22 -14.22
C VAL A 89 5.87 35.05 -15.51
N PRO A 90 5.32 34.54 -16.62
CA PRO A 90 5.11 35.34 -17.81
C PRO A 90 4.27 36.59 -17.51
N ASP A 91 4.58 37.67 -18.22
CA ASP A 91 3.72 38.86 -18.23
C ASP A 91 2.30 38.42 -18.63
N THR A 92 1.29 38.84 -17.86
CA THR A 92 -0.14 38.45 -18.00
C THR A 92 -0.55 37.05 -17.48
N TYR A 93 0.34 36.30 -16.81
CA TYR A 93 -0.04 35.00 -16.21
C TYR A 93 -1.27 35.10 -15.30
N PHE A 94 -1.26 36.05 -14.35
CA PHE A 94 -2.36 36.22 -13.39
C PHE A 94 -3.62 36.83 -14.01
N GLU A 95 -3.47 37.68 -15.04
CA GLU A 95 -4.58 38.28 -15.77
C GLU A 95 -5.40 37.21 -16.52
N SER A 96 -4.71 36.27 -17.19
CA SER A 96 -5.36 35.17 -17.93
C SER A 96 -5.73 33.95 -17.07
N LEU A 97 -5.21 33.86 -15.84
CA LEU A 97 -5.42 32.70 -14.96
C LEU A 97 -6.91 32.50 -14.65
N SER A 98 -7.62 33.58 -14.31
CA SER A 98 -9.04 33.50 -13.95
C SER A 98 -9.89 32.99 -15.11
N GLU A 99 -9.68 33.53 -16.31
CA GLU A 99 -10.39 33.11 -17.53
C GLU A 99 -10.11 31.65 -17.87
N ARG A 100 -8.85 31.21 -17.76
CA ARG A 100 -8.45 29.82 -18.01
C ARG A 100 -9.07 28.84 -17.02
N ILE A 101 -9.13 29.19 -15.74
CA ILE A 101 -9.81 28.37 -14.72
C ILE A 101 -11.31 28.29 -15.04
N MET A 102 -11.93 29.42 -15.36
CA MET A 102 -13.36 29.45 -15.70
C MET A 102 -13.65 28.61 -16.94
N ASP A 103 -12.79 28.65 -17.95
CA ASP A 103 -12.94 27.83 -19.15
C ASP A 103 -12.73 26.33 -18.88
N ALA A 104 -11.75 25.98 -18.03
CA ALA A 104 -11.49 24.61 -17.64
C ALA A 104 -12.62 23.97 -16.81
N VAL A 105 -13.34 24.78 -16.02
CA VAL A 105 -14.45 24.30 -15.17
C VAL A 105 -15.79 24.29 -15.90
N LYS A 106 -15.91 24.93 -17.07
CA LYS A 106 -17.13 24.84 -17.88
C LYS A 106 -17.39 23.38 -18.27
N PRO A 107 -18.62 22.87 -18.06
CA PRO A 107 -18.99 21.56 -18.54
C PRO A 107 -18.95 21.56 -20.07
N GLN A 108 -17.94 20.90 -20.64
CA GLN A 108 -17.84 20.71 -22.08
C GLN A 108 -18.95 19.74 -22.50
N GLU A 109 -19.86 20.20 -23.38
CA GLU A 109 -20.90 19.36 -23.96
C GLU A 109 -20.25 18.32 -24.87
N THR A 110 -19.77 17.23 -24.28
CA THR A 110 -19.39 16.04 -25.04
C THR A 110 -20.67 15.46 -25.63
N PRO A 111 -20.78 15.30 -26.96
CA PRO A 111 -21.97 14.72 -27.56
C PRO A 111 -22.07 13.27 -27.06
N VAL A 112 -23.00 13.01 -26.14
CA VAL A 112 -23.33 11.67 -25.68
C VAL A 112 -24.00 10.94 -26.84
N ARG A 113 -23.18 10.34 -27.71
CA ARG A 113 -23.66 9.52 -28.81
C ARG A 113 -24.06 8.16 -28.25
N SER A 114 -25.36 7.98 -28.03
CA SER A 114 -25.90 6.67 -27.66
C SER A 114 -25.57 5.64 -28.74
N ILE A 115 -24.83 4.60 -28.35
CA ILE A 115 -24.49 3.48 -29.22
C ILE A 115 -25.70 2.53 -29.24
N LYS A 116 -26.42 2.49 -30.36
CA LYS A 116 -27.53 1.54 -30.55
C LYS A 116 -26.93 0.19 -30.93
N ARG A 117 -27.19 -0.85 -30.13
CA ARG A 117 -26.77 -2.22 -30.48
C ARG A 117 -27.47 -2.66 -31.77
N PRO A 118 -26.72 -3.18 -32.76
CA PRO A 118 -27.31 -3.49 -34.04
C PRO A 118 -28.05 -4.83 -34.00
N GLN A 119 -29.20 -4.92 -34.66
CA GLN A 119 -30.14 -6.05 -34.53
C GLN A 119 -29.67 -7.34 -35.24
N TRP A 120 -28.59 -7.30 -36.01
CA TRP A 120 -28.07 -8.45 -36.76
C TRP A 120 -27.44 -9.54 -35.88
N THR A 121 -27.13 -9.24 -34.62
CA THR A 121 -26.66 -10.24 -33.65
C THR A 121 -27.67 -11.35 -33.41
N ARG A 122 -28.97 -11.10 -33.64
CA ARG A 122 -30.02 -12.13 -33.56
C ARG A 122 -29.88 -13.20 -34.64
N TYR A 123 -29.42 -12.81 -35.83
CA TYR A 123 -29.19 -13.75 -36.94
C TYR A 123 -27.89 -14.55 -36.77
N ALA A 124 -26.86 -13.95 -36.15
CA ALA A 124 -25.63 -14.66 -35.84
C ALA A 124 -25.87 -15.87 -34.91
N VAL A 125 -26.73 -15.72 -33.90
CA VAL A 125 -27.11 -16.83 -32.99
C VAL A 125 -27.88 -17.93 -33.71
N ALA A 126 -28.81 -17.59 -34.61
CA ALA A 126 -29.52 -18.60 -35.39
C ALA A 126 -28.57 -19.37 -36.31
N ALA A 127 -27.64 -18.68 -36.98
CA ALA A 127 -26.68 -19.28 -37.89
C ALA A 127 -25.73 -20.24 -37.17
N THR A 128 -25.24 -19.89 -35.98
CA THR A 128 -24.36 -20.78 -35.20
C THR A 128 -25.09 -22.02 -34.72
N ILE A 129 -26.34 -21.90 -34.25
CA ILE A 129 -27.16 -23.05 -33.86
C ILE A 129 -27.41 -23.96 -35.06
N THR A 130 -27.78 -23.42 -36.23
CA THR A 130 -27.97 -24.22 -37.44
C THR A 130 -26.68 -24.85 -37.96
N ALA A 131 -25.54 -24.17 -37.82
CA ALA A 131 -24.24 -24.71 -38.23
C ALA A 131 -23.81 -25.85 -37.31
N ILE A 132 -23.97 -25.72 -35.99
CA ILE A 132 -23.63 -26.77 -35.02
C ILE A 132 -24.53 -27.99 -35.24
N LEU A 133 -25.84 -27.79 -35.38
CA LEU A 133 -26.78 -28.88 -35.64
C LEU A 133 -26.52 -29.52 -37.01
N GLY A 134 -26.22 -28.73 -38.04
CA GLY A 134 -25.89 -29.21 -39.37
C GLY A 134 -24.61 -30.05 -39.40
N VAL A 135 -23.53 -29.56 -38.78
CA VAL A 135 -22.26 -30.29 -38.69
C VAL A 135 -22.39 -31.55 -37.83
N GLY A 136 -23.11 -31.49 -36.71
CA GLY A 136 -23.37 -32.65 -35.85
C GLY A 136 -24.18 -33.74 -36.54
N ALA A 137 -25.27 -33.37 -37.24
CA ALA A 137 -26.07 -34.31 -38.03
C ALA A 137 -25.28 -34.87 -39.23
N TYR A 138 -24.46 -34.04 -39.86
CA TYR A 138 -23.53 -34.47 -40.90
C TYR A 138 -22.63 -35.57 -40.30
N ILE A 139 -21.76 -35.26 -39.34
CA ILE A 139 -20.81 -36.24 -38.76
C ILE A 139 -21.52 -37.53 -38.31
N GLY A 140 -22.63 -37.42 -37.56
CA GLY A 140 -23.35 -38.60 -37.05
C GLY A 140 -23.96 -39.51 -38.13
N LEU A 141 -24.29 -38.98 -39.30
CA LEU A 141 -24.82 -39.78 -40.42
C LEU A 141 -23.69 -40.41 -41.26
N HIS A 142 -22.50 -39.80 -41.34
CA HIS A 142 -21.39 -40.33 -42.15
C HIS A 142 -20.44 -41.23 -41.38
N THR A 143 -20.38 -41.09 -40.07
CA THR A 143 -19.63 -42.02 -39.20
C THR A 143 -20.47 -43.26 -38.95
N THR A 144 -20.78 -44.03 -40.00
CA THR A 144 -21.05 -45.47 -39.82
C THR A 144 -19.71 -46.19 -39.77
N THR A 145 -19.01 -46.05 -38.66
CA THR A 145 -17.94 -46.97 -38.27
C THR A 145 -18.48 -47.76 -37.10
N ASN A 146 -18.47 -49.08 -37.26
CA ASN A 146 -18.91 -50.06 -36.27
C ASN A 146 -18.52 -49.61 -34.84
N ALA A 147 -19.51 -49.50 -33.96
CA ALA A 147 -19.25 -49.45 -32.53
C ALA A 147 -18.72 -50.84 -32.11
N THR A 148 -17.43 -51.06 -32.34
CA THR A 148 -16.68 -52.08 -31.61
C THR A 148 -16.45 -51.49 -30.22
N ALA A 149 -16.94 -52.16 -29.19
CA ALA A 149 -16.57 -51.84 -27.81
C ALA A 149 -15.05 -52.02 -27.69
N ASN A 150 -14.31 -50.92 -27.81
CA ASN A 150 -12.87 -50.88 -27.56
C ASN A 150 -12.68 -51.02 -26.05
N ASN A 151 -12.38 -52.24 -25.62
CA ASN A 151 -11.66 -52.44 -24.37
C ASN A 151 -10.28 -51.81 -24.59
N MET A 152 -10.08 -50.57 -24.12
CA MET A 152 -8.77 -49.94 -24.12
C MET A 152 -7.91 -50.70 -23.11
N ASP A 153 -7.10 -51.63 -23.61
CA ASP A 153 -6.05 -52.26 -22.83
C ASP A 153 -5.02 -51.18 -22.46
N LEU A 154 -4.99 -50.83 -21.18
CA LEU A 154 -4.11 -49.80 -20.63
C LEU A 154 -2.63 -50.13 -20.85
N ALA A 155 -2.30 -51.42 -21.10
CA ALA A 155 -0.95 -51.86 -21.41
C ALA A 155 -0.48 -51.52 -22.83
N ALA A 156 -1.39 -51.08 -23.72
CA ALA A 156 -1.07 -50.74 -25.10
C ALA A 156 -0.72 -49.25 -25.31
N VAL A 157 -0.70 -48.44 -24.25
CA VAL A 157 -0.30 -47.03 -24.34
C VAL A 157 1.21 -46.94 -24.53
N SER A 158 1.63 -46.20 -25.54
CA SER A 158 3.04 -45.96 -25.88
C SER A 158 3.72 -45.07 -24.84
N ASP A 159 4.98 -45.36 -24.48
CA ASP A 159 5.78 -44.50 -23.60
C ASP A 159 5.84 -43.05 -24.09
N GLN A 160 5.84 -42.82 -25.40
CA GLN A 160 5.85 -41.46 -25.97
C GLN A 160 4.53 -40.72 -25.74
N GLU A 161 3.42 -41.45 -25.70
CA GLU A 161 2.08 -40.92 -25.43
C GLU A 161 1.94 -40.55 -23.95
N ILE A 162 2.51 -41.39 -23.07
CA ILE A 162 2.61 -41.11 -21.63
C ILE A 162 3.48 -39.88 -21.39
N ILE A 163 4.65 -39.79 -22.05
CA ILE A 163 5.56 -38.65 -21.93
C ILE A 163 4.89 -37.36 -22.42
N ASN A 164 4.20 -37.39 -23.56
CA ASN A 164 3.49 -36.21 -24.07
C ASN A 164 2.34 -35.80 -23.15
N TYR A 165 1.56 -36.76 -22.63
CA TYR A 165 0.49 -36.46 -21.68
C TYR A 165 1.04 -35.80 -20.41
N LEU A 166 2.16 -36.32 -19.87
CA LEU A 166 2.82 -35.74 -18.70
C LEU A 166 3.42 -34.37 -18.98
N ALA A 167 3.96 -34.13 -20.18
CA ALA A 167 4.50 -32.83 -20.58
C ALA A 167 3.39 -31.78 -20.81
N GLN A 168 2.20 -32.22 -21.22
CA GLN A 168 1.02 -31.36 -21.43
C GLN A 168 0.25 -31.10 -20.12
N SER A 169 0.47 -31.93 -19.09
CA SER A 169 -0.25 -31.83 -17.82
C SER A 169 0.41 -30.81 -16.88
N PRO A 170 -0.31 -29.77 -16.41
CA PRO A 170 0.22 -28.72 -15.53
C PRO A 170 0.47 -29.19 -14.08
N VAL A 171 0.54 -30.51 -13.83
CA VAL A 171 0.67 -31.15 -12.50
C VAL A 171 1.88 -30.64 -11.71
N SER A 172 2.90 -30.11 -12.37
CA SER A 172 4.05 -29.49 -11.69
C SER A 172 3.68 -28.25 -10.89
N GLU A 173 2.72 -27.45 -11.37
CA GLU A 173 2.32 -26.19 -10.75
C GLU A 173 1.38 -26.43 -9.56
N ASP A 174 0.51 -27.44 -9.66
CA ASP A 174 -0.37 -27.86 -8.57
C ASP A 174 0.41 -28.50 -7.40
N ILE A 175 1.49 -29.25 -7.64
CA ILE A 175 2.32 -29.82 -6.55
C ILE A 175 3.03 -28.73 -5.77
N ILE A 176 3.54 -27.69 -6.44
CA ILE A 176 4.18 -26.54 -5.76
C ILE A 176 3.15 -25.75 -4.94
N TYR A 177 1.93 -25.62 -5.46
CA TYR A 177 0.83 -24.97 -4.75
C TYR A 177 0.42 -25.75 -3.51
N MET A 178 0.31 -27.08 -3.59
CA MET A 178 -0.03 -27.94 -2.46
C MET A 178 1.11 -28.05 -1.44
N ALA A 179 2.37 -28.07 -1.89
CA ALA A 179 3.54 -28.10 -1.01
C ALA A 179 3.62 -26.87 -0.08
N LYS A 180 3.11 -25.72 -0.54
CA LYS A 180 3.02 -24.49 0.26
C LYS A 180 2.06 -24.60 1.45
N TYR A 181 1.10 -25.53 1.39
CA TYR A 181 0.16 -25.79 2.48
C TYR A 181 0.56 -26.99 3.36
N THR A 182 1.48 -27.85 2.90
CA THR A 182 1.89 -29.05 3.65
C THR A 182 3.07 -28.84 4.60
N ASP A 183 3.70 -27.66 4.64
CA ASP A 183 4.80 -27.37 5.58
C ASP A 183 4.34 -27.40 7.06
N GLU A 184 3.03 -27.47 7.32
CA GLU A 184 2.43 -27.55 8.66
C GLU A 184 2.05 -28.98 9.10
N LEU A 185 2.26 -30.01 8.27
CA LEU A 185 1.94 -31.40 8.64
C LEU A 185 3.19 -32.29 8.56
N THR A 186 3.72 -32.55 9.75
CA THR A 186 4.84 -33.44 10.04
C THR A 186 4.75 -34.78 9.31
N THR A 187 5.86 -35.11 8.64
CA THR A 187 6.30 -36.42 8.17
C THR A 187 5.72 -37.61 8.94
N SER A 188 5.01 -38.49 8.23
CA SER A 188 4.90 -39.91 8.57
C SER A 188 5.04 -40.70 7.28
N GLU A 189 6.01 -41.63 7.27
CA GLU A 189 6.42 -42.47 6.14
C GLU A 189 5.40 -43.56 5.77
N THR A 190 4.13 -43.19 5.64
CA THR A 190 3.08 -44.09 5.15
C THR A 190 2.27 -43.35 4.10
N GLY A 191 2.27 -43.89 2.88
CA GLY A 191 1.74 -43.24 1.69
C GLY A 191 0.33 -42.68 1.86
N LEU A 192 0.08 -41.58 1.13
CA LEU A 192 -1.10 -40.69 1.14
C LEU A 192 -2.48 -41.35 0.89
N GLY A 193 -2.59 -42.68 0.90
CA GLY A 193 -3.81 -43.41 0.59
C GLY A 193 -4.14 -44.57 1.53
N THR A 194 -3.36 -44.82 2.60
CA THR A 194 -3.63 -45.99 3.48
C THR A 194 -4.63 -45.72 4.59
N GLN A 195 -5.09 -44.46 4.75
CA GLN A 195 -6.01 -44.06 5.82
C GLN A 195 -7.44 -43.86 5.34
N VAL A 196 -7.67 -43.89 4.01
CA VAL A 196 -9.01 -43.77 3.45
C VAL A 196 -9.57 -45.18 3.29
N GLN A 197 -10.61 -45.49 4.06
CA GLN A 197 -11.24 -46.81 3.99
C GLN A 197 -12.15 -46.88 2.76
N ASN A 198 -12.27 -48.06 2.16
CA ASN A 198 -13.05 -48.25 0.93
C ASN A 198 -14.51 -47.82 1.10
N GLU A 199 -15.10 -48.06 2.27
CA GLU A 199 -16.46 -47.59 2.60
C GLU A 199 -16.64 -46.06 2.50
N GLU A 200 -15.64 -45.25 2.85
CA GLU A 200 -15.74 -43.78 2.76
C GLU A 200 -15.71 -43.31 1.30
N ILE A 201 -15.00 -44.04 0.44
CA ILE A 201 -14.96 -43.77 -1.01
C ILE A 201 -16.29 -44.13 -1.65
N GLU A 202 -16.90 -45.24 -1.25
CA GLU A 202 -18.21 -45.65 -1.74
C GLU A 202 -19.32 -44.68 -1.32
N GLU A 203 -19.31 -44.20 -0.08
CA GLU A 203 -20.28 -43.22 0.40
C GLU A 203 -20.17 -41.89 -0.35
N TYR A 204 -18.94 -41.43 -0.62
CA TYR A 204 -18.70 -40.21 -1.40
C TYR A 204 -19.19 -40.32 -2.85
N LEU A 205 -18.93 -41.44 -3.50
CA LEU A 205 -19.37 -41.67 -4.88
C LEU A 205 -20.90 -41.76 -4.98
N ASN A 206 -21.54 -42.35 -3.98
CA ASN A 206 -23.00 -42.45 -3.94
C ASN A 206 -23.68 -41.11 -3.59
N TYR A 207 -22.97 -40.20 -2.91
CA TYR A 207 -23.46 -38.84 -2.65
C TYR A 207 -23.37 -37.92 -3.88
N MET A 208 -22.49 -38.21 -4.84
CA MET A 208 -22.25 -37.39 -6.03
C MET A 208 -23.05 -37.81 -7.28
N LEU A 209 -23.77 -38.94 -7.22
CA LEU A 209 -24.67 -39.44 -8.27
C LEU A 209 -26.14 -39.19 -7.92
#